data_AF-A0A3P9GYJ2-F1
#
_entry.id   AF-A0A3P9GYJ2-F1
#
_cell.length_a   1.000
_cell.length_b   1.000
_cell.length_c   1.000
_cell.angle_alpha   90.00
_cell.angle_beta   90.00
_cell.angle_gamma   90.00
#
_symmetry.space_group_name_H-M   'P 1'
#
loop_
_entity.id
_entity.type
_entity.pdbx_description
1 polymer ?
#
loop_
_entity_poly.entity_id
_entity_poly.type
_entity_poly.pdbx_seq_one_letter_code
_entity_poly.pdbx_strand_id
1 'polypeptide(L)'
;MLHRLVFACALVTLAGAGFSLRCRWLDHKFKQFSDTSLDLLEKMVNNATNSTEVDFPHHLYRQASEESAENQVAFTVQVLKEVSALFEEEDSSSSSWQQITVEKFLGVVNRQADELHSCVPESLVHKKNRKLRMYFKRLLDHILKKQGYSAEAWETIRKETKAHLLRAQRLLSPLISSK
;
A
#
# COMPACT_ATOMS: atom_id res chain seq x y z
N MET A 1 24.73 59.77 -30.46
CA MET A 1 23.28 59.60 -30.19
C MET A 1 23.08 58.21 -29.61
N LEU A 2 22.91 58.16 -28.30
CA LEU A 2 22.78 56.96 -27.49
C LEU A 2 21.31 56.83 -27.11
N HIS A 3 20.55 55.94 -27.76
CA HIS A 3 19.19 55.49 -27.41
C HIS A 3 18.65 54.73 -28.64
N ARG A 4 18.08 53.52 -28.61
CA ARG A 4 17.59 52.62 -27.57
C ARG A 4 17.53 51.22 -28.19
N LEU A 5 18.37 50.30 -27.74
CA LEU A 5 18.11 48.87 -27.87
C LEU A 5 17.08 48.52 -26.79
N VAL A 6 15.82 48.34 -27.18
CA VAL A 6 14.82 47.70 -26.30
C VAL A 6 14.44 46.39 -26.98
N PHE A 7 15.26 45.38 -26.73
CA PHE A 7 14.90 43.98 -26.94
C PHE A 7 13.74 43.66 -26.00
N ALA A 8 12.53 43.57 -26.55
CA ALA A 8 11.40 43.02 -25.84
C ALA A 8 11.57 41.50 -25.73
N CYS A 9 12.36 41.05 -24.76
CA CYS A 9 12.35 39.67 -24.30
C CYS A 9 11.00 39.42 -23.62
N ALA A 10 10.05 38.86 -24.36
CA ALA A 10 8.89 38.18 -23.78
C ALA A 10 9.41 36.93 -23.04
N LEU A 11 9.86 37.12 -21.80
CA LEU A 11 10.05 36.03 -20.85
C LEU A 11 8.65 35.49 -20.55
N VAL A 12 8.25 34.47 -21.31
CA VAL A 12 7.22 33.54 -20.90
C VAL A 12 7.75 32.86 -19.65
N THR A 13 7.52 33.46 -18.48
CA THR A 13 7.61 32.73 -17.23
C THR A 13 6.45 31.76 -17.23
N LEU A 14 6.68 30.56 -17.76
CA LEU A 14 5.99 29.38 -17.29
C LEU A 14 6.31 29.32 -15.80
N ALA A 15 5.47 29.94 -14.98
CA ALA A 15 5.30 29.50 -13.62
C ALA A 15 4.74 28.09 -13.77
N GLY A 16 5.65 27.12 -13.93
CA GLY A 16 5.40 25.74 -13.57
C GLY A 16 5.07 25.77 -12.11
N ALA A 17 3.81 26.08 -11.80
CA ALA A 17 3.26 25.91 -10.50
C ALA A 17 3.27 24.41 -10.28
N GLY A 18 4.40 23.91 -9.79
CA GLY A 18 4.50 22.68 -9.03
C GLY A 18 3.65 22.85 -7.79
N PHE A 19 2.33 22.95 -7.97
CA PHE A 19 1.43 22.39 -7.00
C PHE A 19 1.73 20.90 -7.06
N SER A 20 2.64 20.45 -6.18
CA SER A 20 2.49 19.11 -5.62
C SER A 20 1.05 19.06 -5.17
N LEU A 21 0.18 18.49 -6.01
CA LEU A 21 -1.22 18.27 -5.70
C LEU A 21 -1.18 17.31 -4.52
N ARG A 22 -1.19 17.89 -3.32
CA ARG A 22 -1.31 17.13 -2.08
C ARG A 22 -2.42 16.12 -2.27
N CYS A 23 -2.13 14.88 -1.92
CA CYS A 23 -3.08 13.79 -2.06
C CYS A 23 -4.25 14.02 -1.10
N ARG A 24 -5.29 14.71 -1.57
CA ARG A 24 -6.47 15.05 -0.75
C ARG A 24 -7.10 13.80 -0.12
N TRP A 25 -7.04 12.68 -0.84
CA TRP A 25 -7.55 11.41 -0.33
C TRP A 25 -6.70 10.88 0.84
N LEU A 26 -5.37 11.01 0.77
CA LEU A 26 -4.47 10.67 1.87
C LEU A 26 -4.81 11.45 3.14
N ASP A 27 -5.04 12.76 3.01
CA ASP A 27 -5.35 13.65 4.14
C ASP A 27 -6.72 13.37 4.80
N HIS A 28 -7.70 12.83 4.07
CA HIS A 28 -9.10 12.80 4.54
C HIS A 28 -9.70 11.41 4.69
N LYS A 29 -9.16 10.41 3.99
CA LYS A 29 -9.77 9.08 3.86
C LYS A 29 -8.84 7.94 4.22
N PHE A 30 -7.53 8.10 4.05
CA PHE A 30 -6.58 7.00 4.28
C PHE A 30 -6.70 6.38 5.68
N LYS A 31 -6.71 7.20 6.74
CA LYS A 31 -6.85 6.68 8.12
C LYS A 31 -8.13 5.84 8.28
N GLN A 32 -9.26 6.33 7.79
CA GLN A 32 -10.54 5.63 7.88
C GLN A 32 -10.47 4.26 7.19
N PHE A 33 -9.91 4.20 5.99
CA PHE A 33 -9.80 2.94 5.25
C PHE A 33 -8.74 2.00 5.85
N SER A 34 -7.63 2.53 6.37
CA SER A 34 -6.63 1.74 7.08
C SER A 34 -7.23 1.07 8.31
N ASP A 35 -7.94 1.83 9.15
CA ASP A 35 -8.62 1.30 10.33
C ASP A 35 -9.68 0.25 9.92
N THR A 36 -10.47 0.53 8.88
CA THR A 36 -11.47 -0.43 8.35
C THR A 36 -10.84 -1.73 7.85
N SER A 37 -9.69 -1.65 7.17
CA SER A 37 -8.98 -2.84 6.67
C SER A 37 -8.44 -3.70 7.82
N LEU A 38 -7.94 -3.07 8.89
CA LEU A 38 -7.49 -3.76 10.09
C LEU A 38 -8.66 -4.43 10.83
N ASP A 39 -9.78 -3.73 11.00
CA ASP A 39 -10.99 -4.28 11.64
C ASP A 39 -11.56 -5.49 10.87
N LEU A 40 -11.57 -5.44 9.54
CA LEU A 40 -12.02 -6.56 8.72
C LEU A 40 -11.06 -7.75 8.83
N LEU A 41 -9.76 -7.50 8.83
CA LEU A 41 -8.74 -8.55 9.00
C LEU A 41 -8.80 -9.20 10.39
N GLU A 42 -9.15 -8.46 11.44
CA GLU A 42 -9.37 -9.01 12.78
C GLU A 42 -10.61 -9.89 12.86
N LYS A 43 -11.64 -9.62 12.06
CA LYS A 43 -12.83 -10.48 11.97
C LYS A 43 -12.57 -11.79 11.23
N MET A 44 -11.47 -11.88 10.48
CA MET A 44 -11.02 -13.12 9.81
C MET A 44 -10.22 -14.04 10.72
N VAL A 45 -10.14 -13.77 12.03
CA VAL A 45 -9.48 -14.68 12.98
C VAL A 45 -10.09 -16.07 12.85
N ASN A 46 -9.22 -17.06 12.67
CA ASN A 46 -9.60 -18.46 12.67
C ASN A 46 -9.25 -19.09 14.03
N ASN A 47 -9.73 -20.31 14.27
CA ASN A 47 -9.49 -21.02 15.54
C ASN A 47 -8.06 -21.60 15.66
N ALA A 48 -7.16 -21.33 14.69
CA ALA A 48 -5.80 -21.81 14.75
C ALA A 48 -5.00 -20.99 15.75
N THR A 49 -4.41 -21.66 16.74
CA THR A 49 -3.51 -21.04 17.73
C THR A 49 -2.06 -21.00 17.24
N ASN A 50 -1.73 -21.82 16.23
CA ASN A 50 -0.39 -21.97 15.69
C ASN A 50 -0.22 -21.17 14.39
N SER A 51 0.96 -20.58 14.20
CA SER A 51 1.37 -19.91 12.96
C SER A 51 2.86 -20.14 12.71
N THR A 52 3.30 -20.07 11.46
CA THR A 52 4.72 -20.12 11.10
C THR A 52 5.37 -18.75 11.36
N GLU A 53 6.58 -18.73 11.91
CA GLU A 53 7.36 -17.50 12.05
C GLU A 53 7.93 -17.09 10.68
N VAL A 54 7.75 -15.82 10.30
CA VAL A 54 8.26 -15.26 9.04
C VAL A 54 9.12 -14.04 9.35
N ASP A 55 10.28 -13.95 8.71
CA ASP A 55 11.17 -12.78 8.83
C ASP A 55 10.58 -11.59 8.07
N PHE A 56 9.92 -10.69 8.80
CA PHE A 56 9.28 -9.50 8.25
C PHE A 56 10.30 -8.56 7.59
N PRO A 57 10.01 -7.97 6.41
CA PRO A 57 10.99 -7.20 5.65
C PRO A 57 11.16 -5.76 6.19
N HIS A 58 11.58 -5.61 7.45
CA HIS A 58 11.73 -4.33 8.15
C HIS A 58 12.63 -3.33 7.41
N HIS A 59 13.70 -3.84 6.78
CA HIS A 59 14.64 -3.01 6.03
C HIS A 59 14.00 -2.29 4.83
N LEU A 60 12.99 -2.90 4.18
CA LEU A 60 12.30 -2.27 3.04
C LEU A 60 11.46 -1.07 3.49
N TYR A 61 10.81 -1.17 4.65
CA TYR A 61 10.06 -0.05 5.23
C TYR A 61 10.98 1.07 5.71
N ARG A 62 12.15 0.73 6.26
CA ARG A 62 13.16 1.74 6.63
C ARG A 62 13.64 2.50 5.40
N GLN A 63 14.02 1.77 4.34
CA GLN A 63 14.42 2.39 3.08
C GLN A 63 13.30 3.29 2.52
N ALA A 64 12.06 2.80 2.50
CA ALA A 64 10.93 3.59 2.01
C ALA A 64 10.74 4.89 2.82
N SER A 65 10.94 4.87 4.15
CA SER A 65 10.78 6.06 5.00
C SER A 65 11.84 7.15 4.76
N GLU A 66 12.97 6.81 4.14
CA GLU A 66 14.05 7.74 3.80
C GLU A 66 13.86 8.36 2.40
N GLU A 67 12.87 7.89 1.63
CA GLU A 67 12.57 8.37 0.27
C GLU A 67 11.56 9.55 0.28
N SER A 68 11.32 10.16 -0.87
CA SER A 68 10.33 11.25 -1.02
C SER A 68 8.91 10.80 -0.67
N ALA A 69 8.03 11.75 -0.36
CA ALA A 69 6.62 11.47 -0.04
C ALA A 69 5.92 10.68 -1.17
N GLU A 70 6.18 11.00 -2.44
CA GLU A 70 5.63 10.27 -3.58
C GLU A 70 6.13 8.82 -3.65
N ASN A 71 7.40 8.58 -3.32
CA ASN A 71 7.96 7.22 -3.25
C ASN A 71 7.38 6.44 -2.05
N GLN A 72 7.13 7.08 -0.90
CA GLN A 72 6.47 6.46 0.25
C GLN A 72 5.03 6.03 -0.10
N VAL A 73 4.29 6.89 -0.79
CA VAL A 73 2.94 6.58 -1.30
C VAL A 73 3.01 5.45 -2.33
N ALA A 74 3.92 5.51 -3.31
CA ALA A 74 4.09 4.45 -4.31
C ALA A 74 4.45 3.10 -3.68
N PHE A 75 5.33 3.09 -2.67
CA PHE A 75 5.67 1.89 -1.91
C PHE A 75 4.44 1.32 -1.19
N THR A 76 3.63 2.17 -0.56
CA THR A 76 2.39 1.76 0.12
C THR A 76 1.37 1.20 -0.87
N VAL A 77 1.22 1.81 -2.05
CA VAL A 77 0.39 1.28 -3.13
C VAL A 77 0.84 -0.13 -3.52
N GLN A 78 2.15 -0.36 -3.63
CA GLN A 78 2.65 -1.70 -3.92
C GLN A 78 2.31 -2.68 -2.79
N VAL A 79 2.52 -2.31 -1.52
CA VAL A 79 2.13 -3.17 -0.37
C VAL A 79 0.66 -3.58 -0.46
N LEU A 80 -0.24 -2.62 -0.70
CA LEU A 80 -1.69 -2.89 -0.77
C LEU A 80 -2.04 -3.81 -1.96
N LYS A 81 -1.40 -3.63 -3.12
CA LYS A 81 -1.60 -4.49 -4.29
C LYS A 81 -1.10 -5.92 -4.06
N GLU A 82 0.05 -6.08 -3.40
CA GLU A 82 0.57 -7.42 -3.07
C GLU A 82 -0.28 -8.11 -1.99
N VAL A 83 -0.83 -7.35 -1.03
CA VAL A 83 -1.83 -7.86 -0.08
C VAL A 83 -3.10 -8.29 -0.81
N SER A 84 -3.64 -7.49 -1.74
CA SER A 84 -4.83 -7.89 -2.51
C SER A 84 -4.58 -9.19 -3.28
N ALA A 85 -3.48 -9.26 -4.02
CA ALA A 85 -3.12 -10.45 -4.80
C ALA A 85 -3.00 -11.70 -3.92
N LEU A 86 -2.49 -11.57 -2.68
CA LEU A 86 -2.37 -12.69 -1.75
C LEU A 86 -3.74 -13.29 -1.33
N PHE A 87 -4.77 -12.45 -1.26
CA PHE A 87 -6.14 -12.86 -0.89
C PHE A 87 -7.03 -13.16 -2.10
N GLU A 88 -6.60 -12.81 -3.32
CA GLU A 88 -7.27 -13.17 -4.59
C GLU A 88 -6.88 -14.57 -5.10
N GLU A 89 -5.75 -15.12 -4.66
CA GLU A 89 -5.20 -16.41 -5.14
C GLU A 89 -6.00 -17.65 -4.69
N GLU A 90 -7.06 -17.50 -3.89
CA GLU A 90 -7.92 -18.62 -3.49
C GLU A 90 -9.41 -18.25 -3.45
N ASP A 91 -10.26 -19.19 -3.90
CA ASP A 91 -11.64 -19.35 -3.42
C ASP A 91 -11.59 -19.74 -1.93
N SER A 92 -11.20 -18.80 -1.05
CA SER A 92 -10.96 -19.08 0.37
C SER A 92 -12.16 -19.81 0.99
N SER A 93 -11.87 -20.98 1.54
CA SER A 93 -12.78 -22.11 1.74
C SER A 93 -14.00 -21.97 2.69
N SER A 94 -15.01 -22.80 2.40
CA SER A 94 -15.99 -23.50 3.26
C SER A 94 -17.14 -22.76 3.96
N SER A 95 -17.05 -21.45 4.25
CA SER A 95 -18.17 -20.74 4.90
C SER A 95 -18.50 -19.40 4.24
N SER A 96 -19.78 -19.16 3.98
CA SER A 96 -20.25 -17.97 3.25
C SER A 96 -19.92 -16.65 3.97
N TRP A 97 -19.81 -16.64 5.30
CA TRP A 97 -19.53 -15.42 6.06
C TRP A 97 -18.05 -15.00 6.00
N GLN A 98 -17.12 -15.95 5.94
CA GLN A 98 -15.69 -15.67 5.76
C GLN A 98 -15.44 -15.09 4.38
N GLN A 99 -16.05 -15.68 3.35
CA GLN A 99 -15.99 -15.19 1.97
C GLN A 99 -16.47 -13.73 1.87
N ILE A 100 -17.63 -13.39 2.45
CA ILE A 100 -18.15 -12.01 2.47
C ILE A 100 -17.17 -11.06 3.19
N THR A 101 -16.50 -11.52 4.25
CA THR A 101 -15.55 -10.68 4.99
C THR A 101 -14.27 -10.45 4.18
N VAL A 102 -13.78 -11.48 3.47
CA VAL A 102 -12.65 -11.38 2.53
C VAL A 102 -12.97 -10.45 1.36
N GLU A 103 -14.15 -10.56 0.76
CA GLU A 103 -14.61 -9.66 -0.31
C GLU A 103 -14.65 -8.20 0.15
N LYS A 104 -15.20 -7.93 1.35
CA LYS A 104 -15.22 -6.59 1.93
C LYS A 104 -13.81 -6.06 2.17
N PHE A 105 -12.91 -6.90 2.69
CA PHE A 105 -11.52 -6.54 2.92
C PHE A 105 -10.80 -6.20 1.62
N LEU A 106 -10.91 -7.07 0.60
CA LEU A 106 -10.38 -6.84 -0.74
C LEU A 106 -10.93 -5.54 -1.33
N GLY A 107 -12.24 -5.29 -1.22
CA GLY A 107 -12.85 -4.04 -1.68
C GLY A 107 -12.26 -2.80 -1.02
N VAL A 108 -12.01 -2.84 0.29
CA VAL A 108 -11.39 -1.74 1.04
C VAL A 108 -9.91 -1.58 0.64
N VAL A 109 -9.12 -2.66 0.60
CA VAL A 109 -7.69 -2.63 0.26
C VAL A 109 -7.46 -2.17 -1.19
N ASN A 110 -8.23 -2.68 -2.14
CA ASN A 110 -8.15 -2.26 -3.54
C ASN A 110 -8.51 -0.79 -3.69
N ARG A 111 -9.58 -0.32 -3.01
CA ARG A 111 -9.93 1.09 -3.05
C ARG A 111 -8.81 1.98 -2.47
N GLN A 112 -8.16 1.55 -1.38
CA GLN A 112 -6.99 2.27 -0.86
C GLN A 112 -5.86 2.34 -1.89
N ALA A 113 -5.57 1.21 -2.55
CA ALA A 113 -4.50 1.13 -3.53
C ALA A 113 -4.76 2.06 -4.73
N ASP A 114 -5.98 2.07 -5.27
CA ASP A 114 -6.36 2.88 -6.42
C ASP A 114 -6.33 4.38 -6.10
N GLU A 115 -6.86 4.77 -4.95
CA GLU A 115 -6.93 6.16 -4.54
C GLU A 115 -5.53 6.73 -4.26
N LEU A 116 -4.67 5.97 -3.57
CA LEU A 116 -3.28 6.35 -3.39
C LEU A 116 -2.50 6.35 -4.71
N HIS A 117 -2.77 5.40 -5.60
CA HIS A 117 -2.13 5.34 -6.91
C HIS A 117 -2.43 6.58 -7.75
N SER A 118 -3.64 7.16 -7.63
CA SER A 118 -3.99 8.41 -8.30
C SER A 118 -3.13 9.61 -7.86
N CYS A 119 -2.47 9.51 -6.71
CA CYS A 119 -1.57 10.51 -6.17
C CYS A 119 -0.09 10.27 -6.52
N VAL A 120 0.23 9.18 -7.21
CA VAL A 120 1.61 8.82 -7.59
C VAL A 120 1.91 9.35 -8.99
N PRO A 121 3.01 10.10 -9.20
CA PRO A 121 3.46 10.48 -10.53
C PRO A 121 3.68 9.27 -11.44
N GLU A 122 3.33 9.38 -12.71
CA GLU A 122 3.43 8.30 -13.69
C GLU A 122 4.85 7.70 -13.77
N SER A 123 5.88 8.52 -13.59
CA SER A 123 7.28 8.07 -13.55
C SER A 123 7.60 7.08 -12.43
N LEU A 124 6.84 7.09 -11.34
CA LEU A 124 7.02 6.18 -10.19
C LEU A 124 6.12 4.95 -10.26
N VAL A 125 5.04 4.97 -11.05
CA VAL A 125 4.09 3.85 -11.21
C VAL A 125 4.79 2.56 -11.64
N HIS A 126 5.81 2.67 -12.49
CA HIS A 126 6.57 1.52 -12.99
C HIS A 126 7.73 1.09 -12.08
N LYS A 127 8.12 1.91 -11.10
CA LYS A 127 9.23 1.64 -10.18
C LYS A 127 8.79 0.71 -9.05
N LYS A 128 8.72 -0.59 -9.34
CA LYS A 128 8.32 -1.61 -8.37
C LYS A 128 9.51 -2.10 -7.53
N ASN A 129 9.32 -2.22 -6.21
CA ASN A 129 10.27 -2.86 -5.31
C ASN A 129 10.23 -4.39 -5.52
N ARG A 130 11.22 -4.93 -6.23
CA ARG A 130 11.32 -6.38 -6.52
C ARG A 130 11.47 -7.22 -5.26
N LYS A 131 12.15 -6.74 -4.22
CA LYS A 131 12.34 -7.48 -2.96
C LYS A 131 11.02 -7.64 -2.22
N LEU A 132 10.18 -6.59 -2.18
CA LEU A 132 8.84 -6.65 -1.62
C LEU A 132 7.97 -7.67 -2.36
N ARG A 133 7.97 -7.64 -3.69
CA ARG A 133 7.25 -8.64 -4.50
C ARG A 133 7.72 -10.07 -4.23
N MET A 134 9.03 -10.28 -4.12
CA MET A 134 9.57 -11.61 -3.79
C MET A 134 9.18 -12.06 -2.38
N TYR A 135 9.04 -11.12 -1.42
CA TYR A 135 8.55 -11.43 -0.08
C TYR A 135 7.12 -11.99 -0.12
N PHE A 136 6.19 -11.26 -0.74
CA PHE A 136 4.80 -11.72 -0.88
C PHE A 136 4.68 -13.01 -1.70
N LYS A 137 5.51 -13.18 -2.73
CA LYS A 137 5.60 -14.45 -3.47
C LYS A 137 6.03 -15.62 -2.57
N ARG A 138 6.93 -15.42 -1.61
CA ARG A 138 7.30 -16.46 -0.63
C ARG A 138 6.17 -16.77 0.34
N LEU A 139 5.40 -15.77 0.77
CA LEU A 139 4.19 -16.00 1.57
C LEU A 139 3.21 -16.91 0.80
N LEU A 140 2.93 -16.58 -0.46
CA LEU A 140 2.06 -17.38 -1.30
C LEU A 140 2.61 -18.80 -1.53
N ASP A 141 3.84 -18.93 -2.03
CA ASP A 141 4.36 -20.20 -2.51
C ASP A 141 4.79 -21.13 -1.35
N HIS A 142 5.40 -20.59 -0.29
CA HIS A 142 6.00 -21.38 0.79
C HIS A 142 5.16 -21.46 2.06
N ILE A 143 4.20 -20.55 2.27
CA ILE A 143 3.27 -20.63 3.39
C ILE A 143 1.94 -21.20 2.89
N LEU A 144 1.19 -20.48 2.05
CA LEU A 144 -0.14 -20.94 1.61
C LEU A 144 -0.07 -22.23 0.81
N LYS A 145 0.57 -22.23 -0.37
CA LYS A 145 0.58 -23.37 -1.29
C LYS A 145 1.24 -24.60 -0.68
N LYS A 146 2.41 -24.44 -0.05
CA LYS A 146 3.16 -25.55 0.55
C LYS A 146 2.47 -26.18 1.76
N GLN A 147 1.74 -25.40 2.56
CA GLN A 147 0.98 -25.92 3.71
C GLN A 147 -0.47 -26.30 3.33
N GLY A 148 -0.79 -26.35 2.03
CA GLY A 148 -2.09 -26.78 1.54
C GLY A 148 -3.24 -25.87 2.00
N TYR A 149 -2.98 -24.56 2.11
CA TYR A 149 -3.98 -23.56 2.51
C TYR A 149 -4.65 -23.87 3.86
N SER A 150 -3.89 -24.47 4.79
CA SER A 150 -4.41 -24.81 6.12
C SER A 150 -4.81 -23.57 6.93
N ALA A 151 -5.57 -23.78 8.00
CA ALA A 151 -5.94 -22.70 8.92
C ALA A 151 -4.69 -22.03 9.53
N GLU A 152 -3.65 -22.79 9.87
CA GLU A 152 -2.37 -22.25 10.38
C GLU A 152 -1.62 -21.41 9.35
N ALA A 153 -1.69 -21.81 8.07
CA ALA A 153 -1.11 -21.04 6.97
C ALA A 153 -1.84 -19.70 6.82
N TRP A 154 -3.18 -19.72 6.82
CA TRP A 154 -4.00 -18.51 6.77
C TRP A 154 -3.83 -17.62 7.99
N GLU A 155 -3.64 -18.19 9.18
CA GLU A 155 -3.34 -17.41 10.40
C GLU A 155 -1.97 -16.71 10.29
N THR A 156 -0.99 -17.38 9.69
CA THR A 156 0.31 -16.77 9.36
C THR A 156 0.12 -15.59 8.40
N ILE A 157 -0.62 -15.78 7.31
CA ILE A 157 -0.92 -14.72 6.34
C ILE A 157 -1.65 -13.54 6.97
N ARG A 158 -2.62 -13.80 7.86
CA ARG A 158 -3.37 -12.77 8.56
C ARG A 158 -2.46 -11.91 9.44
N LYS A 159 -1.56 -12.54 10.20
CA LYS A 159 -0.57 -11.84 11.05
C LYS A 159 0.40 -10.98 10.23
N GLU A 160 0.93 -11.55 9.14
CA GLU A 160 1.85 -10.84 8.24
C GLU A 160 1.16 -9.65 7.55
N THR A 161 -0.06 -9.85 7.06
CA THR A 161 -0.88 -8.79 6.48
C THR A 161 -1.14 -7.68 7.48
N LYS A 162 -1.50 -8.02 8.74
CA LYS A 162 -1.70 -7.02 9.80
C LYS A 162 -0.44 -6.20 10.03
N ALA A 163 0.73 -6.83 10.09
CA ALA A 163 2.01 -6.15 10.24
C ALA A 163 2.29 -5.20 9.06
N HIS A 164 2.03 -5.63 7.82
CA HIS A 164 2.19 -4.81 6.62
C HIS A 164 1.27 -3.58 6.62
N LEU A 165 -0.01 -3.76 6.94
CA LEU A 165 -0.99 -2.66 7.01
C LEU A 165 -0.62 -1.64 8.09
N LEU A 166 -0.25 -2.09 9.29
CA LEU A 166 0.21 -1.19 10.36
C LEU A 166 1.49 -0.43 9.99
N ARG A 167 2.42 -1.09 9.31
CA ARG A 167 3.67 -0.46 8.86
C ARG A 167 3.43 0.54 7.74
N ALA A 168 2.51 0.26 6.81
CA ALA A 168 2.11 1.18 5.76
C ALA A 168 1.37 2.41 6.33
N GLN A 169 0.44 2.20 7.26
CA GLN A 169 -0.25 3.29 7.95
C GLN A 169 0.76 4.19 8.69
N ARG A 170 1.71 3.59 9.42
CA ARG A 170 2.78 4.35 10.11
C ARG A 170 3.68 5.10 9.12
N LEU A 171 4.01 4.49 7.98
CA LEU A 171 4.85 5.11 6.95
C LEU A 171 4.20 6.40 6.41
N LEU A 172 2.90 6.36 6.13
CA LEU A 172 2.20 7.53 5.58
C LEU A 172 1.69 8.51 6.66
N SER A 173 1.67 8.12 7.94
CA SER A 173 1.17 8.98 9.02
C SER A 173 1.81 10.38 9.08
N PRO A 174 3.13 10.58 8.86
CA PRO A 174 3.74 11.91 8.85
C PRO A 174 3.32 12.78 7.66
N LEU A 175 2.78 12.17 6.60
CA LEU A 175 2.36 12.85 5.38
C LEU A 175 0.91 13.34 5.46
N ILE A 176 0.14 12.83 6.42
CA ILE A 176 -1.23 13.26 6.69
C ILE A 176 -1.15 14.62 7.39
N SER A 177 -1.77 15.64 6.82
CA SER A 177 -1.84 16.95 7.46
C SER A 177 -2.63 16.85 8.76
N SER A 178 -2.02 17.27 9.88
CA SER A 178 -2.82 17.65 11.05
C SER A 178 -3.69 18.83 10.63
N LYS A 179 -5.00 18.70 10.78
CA LYS A 179 -5.86 19.88 10.87
C LYS A 179 -5.49 20.69 12.11
#